data_AF-A0AAD4LTA9-F1
#
_entry.id   AF-A0AAD4LTA9-F1
#
_cell.length_a   1.000
_cell.length_b   1.000
_cell.length_c   1.000
_cell.angle_alpha   90.00
_cell.angle_beta   90.00
_cell.angle_gamma   90.00
#
_symmetry.space_group_name_H-M   'P 1'
#
loop_
_entity.id
_entity.type
_entity.pdbx_description
1 polymer ?
#
loop_
_entity_poly.entity_id
_entity_poly.type
_entity_poly.pdbx_seq_one_letter_code
_entity_poly.pdbx_strand_id
1 'polypeptide(L)'
;DFTFHTIPESPTGAWTTPTYIRMELNLFAGQLYFNSKEEYDRVCELFALHMAHPGAKHIEVDGFVRRPYRTGAKSPFSVSVIATFKELTGFRRKGMGYNRTHLGMLVP
;
A
#
# COMPACT_ATOMS: atom_id res chain seq x y z
N ASP A 1 37.77 -9.19 -19.89
CA ASP A 1 37.18 -10.47 -19.48
C ASP A 1 35.94 -10.14 -18.65
N PHE A 2 34.75 -10.42 -19.18
CA PHE A 2 33.44 -9.97 -18.65
C PHE A 2 32.65 -11.10 -17.99
N THR A 3 33.34 -12.13 -17.48
CA THR A 3 32.73 -13.38 -17.01
C THR A 3 32.32 -13.38 -15.54
N PHE A 4 32.34 -12.24 -14.84
CA PHE A 4 32.22 -12.19 -13.37
C PHE A 4 30.83 -11.90 -12.79
N HIS A 5 29.75 -12.09 -13.55
CA HIS A 5 28.39 -11.98 -13.00
C HIS A 5 27.53 -13.16 -13.46
N THR A 6 27.70 -14.31 -12.80
CA THR A 6 26.76 -15.42 -12.89
C THR A 6 25.45 -14.97 -12.24
N ILE A 7 24.52 -14.47 -13.06
CA ILE A 7 23.13 -14.30 -12.62
C ILE A 7 22.66 -15.71 -12.26
N PRO A 8 22.22 -15.97 -11.01
CA PRO A 8 21.71 -17.29 -10.67
C PRO A 8 20.55 -17.61 -11.60
N GLU A 9 20.54 -18.84 -12.13
CA GLU A 9 19.43 -19.30 -12.96
C GLU A 9 18.13 -19.07 -12.20
N SER A 10 17.25 -18.25 -12.76
CA SER A 10 15.94 -17.99 -12.17
C SER A 10 15.26 -19.34 -11.96
N PRO A 11 14.61 -19.58 -10.79
CA PRO A 11 13.88 -20.81 -10.55
C PRO A 11 13.03 -21.11 -11.78
N THR A 12 13.20 -22.29 -12.37
CA THR A 12 12.55 -22.72 -13.62
C THR A 12 11.03 -22.86 -13.51
N GLY A 13 10.47 -22.65 -12.31
CA GLY A 13 9.04 -22.45 -12.10
C GLY A 13 8.68 -20.97 -12.20
N ALA A 14 7.56 -20.65 -12.83
CA ALA A 14 7.00 -19.30 -12.89
C ALA A 14 6.70 -18.79 -11.46
N TRP A 15 7.70 -18.18 -10.81
CA TRP A 15 7.47 -17.48 -9.55
C TRP A 15 6.50 -16.34 -9.82
N THR A 16 5.34 -16.40 -9.17
CA THR A 16 4.34 -15.32 -9.22
C THR A 16 4.29 -14.67 -7.85
N THR A 17 4.42 -13.34 -7.81
CA THR A 17 4.34 -12.60 -6.56
C THR A 17 2.94 -12.74 -5.97
N PRO A 18 2.81 -13.07 -4.67
CA PRO A 18 1.51 -13.06 -4.00
C PRO A 18 0.79 -11.71 -4.18
N THR A 19 -0.51 -11.76 -4.44
CA THR A 19 -1.26 -10.54 -4.82
C THR A 19 -1.23 -9.46 -3.73
N TYR A 20 -1.25 -9.85 -2.44
CA TYR A 20 -1.23 -8.88 -1.34
C TYR A 20 0.10 -8.10 -1.30
N ILE A 21 1.24 -8.78 -1.52
CA ILE A 21 2.56 -8.14 -1.60
C ILE A 21 2.60 -7.13 -2.74
N ARG A 22 2.13 -7.54 -3.93
CA ARG A 22 2.08 -6.66 -5.11
C ARG A 22 1.22 -5.41 -4.82
N MET A 23 0.06 -5.60 -4.20
CA MET A 23 -0.86 -4.53 -3.86
C MET A 23 -0.25 -3.54 -2.86
N GLU A 24 0.34 -4.03 -1.77
CA GLU A 24 0.99 -3.19 -0.76
C GLU A 24 2.16 -2.40 -1.37
N LEU A 25 3.04 -3.07 -2.11
CA LEU A 25 4.16 -2.41 -2.79
C LEU A 25 3.70 -1.32 -3.74
N ASN A 26 2.65 -1.57 -4.52
CA ASN A 26 2.12 -0.59 -5.44
C ASN A 26 1.48 0.61 -4.71
N LEU A 27 0.78 0.38 -3.59
CA LEU A 27 0.25 1.46 -2.75
C LEU A 27 1.38 2.36 -2.23
N PHE A 28 2.46 1.77 -1.69
CA PHE A 28 3.64 2.53 -1.25
C PHE A 28 4.40 3.19 -2.42
N ALA A 29 4.29 2.63 -3.62
CA ALA A 29 4.78 3.25 -4.86
C ALA A 29 3.91 4.44 -5.33
N GLY A 30 2.74 4.66 -4.72
CA GLY A 30 1.82 5.74 -5.07
C GLY A 30 0.84 5.38 -6.19
N GLN A 31 0.45 4.11 -6.33
CA GLN A 31 -0.56 3.66 -7.29
C GLN A 31 -1.87 4.45 -7.13
N LEU A 32 -2.36 5.02 -8.23
CA LEU A 32 -3.59 5.82 -8.27
C LEU A 32 -4.81 5.04 -8.78
N TYR A 33 -4.58 3.93 -9.49
CA TYR A 33 -5.60 3.17 -10.20
C TYR A 33 -5.45 1.68 -9.92
N PHE A 34 -6.55 0.99 -9.67
CA PHE A 34 -6.60 -0.46 -9.46
C PHE A 34 -7.01 -1.16 -10.75
N ASN A 35 -6.47 -2.35 -10.99
CA ASN A 35 -6.74 -3.10 -12.22
C ASN A 35 -8.07 -3.87 -12.17
N SER A 36 -8.64 -4.03 -10.98
CA SER A 36 -9.92 -4.71 -10.79
C SER A 36 -10.64 -4.20 -9.54
N LYS A 37 -11.95 -4.49 -9.46
CA LYS A 37 -12.77 -4.17 -8.29
C LYS A 37 -12.30 -4.93 -7.05
N GLU A 38 -11.86 -6.17 -7.23
CA GLU A 38 -11.37 -7.03 -6.16
C GLU A 38 -10.07 -6.49 -5.55
N GLU A 39 -9.18 -5.91 -6.36
CA GLU A 39 -7.97 -5.25 -5.86
C GLU A 39 -8.34 -4.01 -5.04
N TYR A 40 -9.28 -3.20 -5.52
CA TYR A 40 -9.81 -2.05 -4.78
C TYR A 40 -10.47 -2.45 -3.44
N ASP A 41 -11.25 -3.53 -3.43
CA ASP A 41 -11.93 -4.00 -2.21
C ASP A 41 -10.94 -4.50 -1.15
N ARG A 42 -9.89 -5.20 -1.56
CA ARG A 42 -8.80 -5.59 -0.66
C ARG A 42 -8.09 -4.38 -0.05
N VAL A 43 -7.93 -3.29 -0.80
CA VAL A 43 -7.39 -2.04 -0.24
C VAL A 43 -8.36 -1.42 0.75
N CYS A 44 -9.66 -1.40 0.45
CA CYS A 44 -10.67 -0.92 1.38
C CYS A 44 -10.65 -1.72 2.69
N GLU A 45 -10.52 -3.04 2.62
CA GLU A 45 -10.37 -3.93 3.78
C GLU A 45 -9.07 -3.64 4.55
N LEU A 46 -7.94 -3.55 3.84
CA LEU A 46 -6.63 -3.30 4.44
C LEU A 46 -6.60 -1.98 5.20
N PHE A 47 -7.19 -0.91 4.64
CA PHE A 47 -7.23 0.42 5.25
C PHE A 47 -8.44 0.64 6.16
N ALA A 48 -9.31 -0.35 6.35
CA ALA A 48 -10.57 -0.21 7.09
C ALA A 48 -11.43 0.97 6.62
N LEU A 49 -11.59 1.09 5.31
CA LEU A 49 -12.49 2.08 4.72
C LEU A 49 -13.94 1.59 4.82
N HIS A 50 -14.88 2.53 4.96
CA HIS A 50 -16.31 2.25 5.11
C HIS A 50 -16.90 1.36 4.00
N MET A 51 -16.33 1.40 2.80
CA MET A 51 -16.73 0.52 1.69
C MET A 51 -16.57 -0.98 2.02
N ALA A 52 -15.61 -1.34 2.88
CA ALA A 52 -15.40 -2.69 3.38
C ALA A 52 -16.18 -2.99 4.68
N HIS A 53 -16.87 -2.00 5.24
CA HIS A 53 -17.61 -2.10 6.50
C HIS A 53 -19.04 -1.58 6.35
N PRO A 54 -19.88 -2.25 5.53
CA PRO A 54 -21.29 -1.86 5.41
C PRO A 54 -21.96 -1.93 6.79
N GLY A 55 -22.68 -0.87 7.15
CA GLY A 55 -23.35 -0.76 8.45
C GLY A 55 -22.45 -0.30 9.60
N ALA A 56 -21.23 0.18 9.33
CA ALA A 56 -20.41 0.85 10.34
C ALA A 56 -21.18 2.01 10.99
N LYS A 57 -21.26 1.99 12.33
CA LYS A 57 -22.04 3.00 13.10
C LYS A 57 -21.40 4.38 13.11
N HIS A 58 -20.09 4.45 12.89
CA HIS A 58 -19.33 5.69 12.86
C HIS A 58 -18.23 5.58 11.80
N ILE A 59 -18.13 6.60 10.96
CA ILE A 59 -17.18 6.72 9.87
C ILE A 59 -16.49 8.07 10.02
N GLU A 60 -15.16 8.07 10.00
CA GLU A 60 -14.37 9.29 10.04
C GLU A 60 -14.51 10.10 8.74
N VAL A 61 -14.14 11.38 8.77
CA VAL A 61 -14.28 12.28 7.62
C VAL A 61 -13.52 11.83 6.36
N ASP A 62 -12.46 11.04 6.53
CA ASP A 62 -11.66 10.46 5.46
C ASP A 62 -12.13 9.05 5.04
N GLY A 63 -13.27 8.59 5.59
CA GLY A 63 -13.86 7.29 5.29
C GLY A 63 -13.30 6.13 6.13
N PHE A 64 -12.36 6.37 7.04
CA PHE A 64 -11.81 5.35 7.93
C PHE A 64 -12.83 4.92 9.00
N VAL A 65 -12.85 3.63 9.31
CA VAL A 65 -13.72 3.06 10.35
C VAL A 65 -12.86 2.56 11.52
N ARG A 66 -13.06 3.15 12.70
CA ARG A 66 -12.35 2.71 13.92
C ARG A 66 -12.78 1.31 14.34
N ARG A 67 -11.85 0.57 14.97
CA ARG A 67 -12.05 -0.82 15.41
C ARG A 67 -13.41 -1.12 16.08
N PRO A 68 -13.96 -0.29 17.00
CA PRO A 68 -15.25 -0.58 17.65
C PRO A 68 -16.45 -0.58 16.70
N TYR A 69 -16.32 0.04 15.52
CA TYR A 69 -17.42 0.23 14.56
C TYR A 69 -17.26 -0.60 13.30
N ARG A 70 -16.21 -1.43 13.19
CA ARG A 70 -15.96 -2.28 12.02
C ARG A 70 -16.93 -3.46 12.00
N THR A 71 -17.49 -3.72 10.82
CA THR A 71 -18.28 -4.92 10.55
C THR A 71 -17.43 -5.87 9.69
N GLY A 72 -17.02 -7.01 10.24
CA GLY A 72 -16.24 -8.01 9.49
C GLY A 72 -14.73 -7.76 9.44
N ALA A 73 -14.22 -7.28 8.29
CA ALA A 73 -12.82 -7.37 7.88
C ALA A 73 -11.78 -6.84 8.89
N LYS A 74 -10.61 -7.48 8.94
CA LYS A 74 -9.55 -7.19 9.91
C LYS A 74 -8.43 -6.36 9.29
N SER A 75 -8.60 -5.04 9.27
CA SER A 75 -7.47 -4.13 9.05
C SER A 75 -6.53 -4.10 10.27
N PRO A 76 -5.20 -4.15 10.08
CA PRO A 76 -4.24 -4.03 11.19
C PRO A 76 -4.23 -2.62 11.80
N PHE A 77 -4.62 -1.59 11.05
CA PHE A 77 -4.48 -0.20 11.48
C PHE A 77 -5.47 0.15 12.61
N SER A 78 -4.98 0.79 13.66
CA SER A 78 -5.79 1.35 14.76
C SER A 78 -6.23 2.79 14.49
N VAL A 79 -5.50 3.50 13.63
CA VAL A 79 -5.71 4.89 13.23
C VAL A 79 -5.75 4.99 11.71
N SER A 80 -6.35 6.06 11.18
CA SER A 80 -6.39 6.27 9.73
C SER A 80 -4.99 6.48 9.16
N VAL A 81 -4.69 5.77 8.06
CA VAL A 81 -3.47 5.93 7.27
C VAL A 81 -3.69 6.76 6.00
N ILE A 82 -4.93 7.22 5.76
CA ILE A 82 -5.30 7.91 4.52
C ILE A 82 -4.56 9.25 4.39
N ALA A 83 -4.41 9.98 5.50
CA ALA A 83 -3.61 11.21 5.53
C ALA A 83 -2.14 10.94 5.12
N THR A 84 -1.53 9.89 5.66
CA THR A 84 -0.15 9.49 5.36
C THR A 84 0.03 9.13 3.88
N PHE A 85 -0.87 8.33 3.32
CA PHE A 85 -0.80 7.97 1.89
C PHE A 85 -1.09 9.17 0.98
N LYS A 86 -1.99 10.09 1.37
CA LYS A 86 -2.22 11.35 0.66
C LYS A 86 -0.95 12.21 0.63
N GLU A 87 -0.23 12.26 1.74
CA GLU A 87 1.04 12.99 1.84
C GLU A 87 2.13 12.33 1.00
N LEU A 88 2.29 11.01 1.09
CA LEU A 88 3.25 10.23 0.29
C LEU A 88 3.04 10.43 -1.22
N THR A 89 1.81 10.30 -1.68
CA THR A 89 1.44 10.56 -3.08
C THR A 89 1.69 12.03 -3.45
N GLY A 90 1.45 12.95 -2.51
CA GLY A 90 1.77 14.37 -2.66
C GLY A 90 3.27 14.65 -2.85
N PHE A 91 4.13 14.01 -2.06
CA PHE A 91 5.60 14.12 -2.18
C PHE A 91 6.07 13.67 -3.57
N ARG A 92 5.60 12.51 -4.03
CA ARG A 92 5.93 11.95 -5.35
C ARG A 92 5.49 12.89 -6.48
N ARG A 93 4.25 13.37 -6.44
CA ARG A 93 3.71 14.27 -7.48
C ARG A 93 4.47 15.59 -7.57
N LYS A 94 5.02 16.07 -6.45
CA LYS A 94 5.79 17.32 -6.38
C LYS A 94 7.28 17.14 -6.66
N GLY A 95 7.76 15.91 -6.89
CA GLY A 95 9.19 15.63 -7.07
C GLY A 95 10.03 16.00 -5.85
N MET A 96 9.44 16.00 -4.64
CA MET A 96 10.18 16.31 -3.43
C MET A 96 11.22 15.21 -3.18
N GLY A 97 12.49 15.57 -3.31
CA GLY A 97 13.60 14.66 -3.02
C GLY A 97 13.68 14.34 -1.53
N TYR A 98 14.10 13.11 -1.21
CA TYR A 98 14.23 12.64 0.16
C TYR A 98 15.63 12.90 0.75
N ASN A 99 16.54 13.53 0.00
CA ASN A 99 17.97 13.65 0.31
C ASN A 99 18.28 14.24 1.70
N ARG A 100 17.36 15.02 2.29
CA ARG A 100 17.50 15.62 3.63
C ARG A 100 16.72 14.89 4.73
N THR A 101 16.03 13.81 4.39
CA THR A 101 15.29 12.95 5.31
C THR A 101 16.16 11.77 5.74
N HIS A 102 15.88 11.16 6.90
CA HIS A 102 16.56 9.93 7.30
C HIS A 102 16.47 8.82 6.25
N LEU A 103 15.36 8.73 5.51
CA LEU A 103 15.20 7.74 4.43
C LEU A 103 16.11 8.03 3.23
N GLY A 104 16.29 9.29 2.84
CA GLY A 104 17.20 9.63 1.75
C GLY A 104 18.67 9.53 2.15
N MET A 105 18.99 9.52 3.45
CA MET A 105 20.34 9.23 3.94
C MET A 105 20.66 7.72 3.98
N LEU A 106 19.66 6.84 3.85
CA LEU A 106 19.85 5.39 3.80
C LEU A 106 20.21 4.88 2.40
N VAL A 107 19.85 5.63 1.35
CA VAL A 107 20.18 5.29 -0.03
C VAL A 107 21.48 6.04 -0.37
N PRO A 108 22.63 5.36 -0.50
CA PRO A 108 23.90 5.99 -0.82
C PRO A 108 23.93 6.66 -2.20
#